data_AF-A0AAU6K0P5-F1
#
_entry.id   AF-A0AAU6K0P5-F1
#
_cell.length_a   1.000
_cell.length_b   1.000
_cell.length_c   1.000
_cell.angle_alpha   90.00
_cell.angle_beta   90.00
_cell.angle_gamma   90.00
#
_symmetry.space_group_name_H-M   'P 1'
#
loop_
_entity.id
_entity.type
_entity.pdbx_description
1 polymer ?
#
loop_
_entity_poly.entity_id
_entity_poly.type
_entity_poly.pdbx_seq_one_letter_code
_entity_poly.pdbx_strand_id
1 'polypeptide(L)'
;MEQERTLKDHLSYPYNQDLSGVLRRMNRRTPFSRKRLANDPVTAAYVLAGMQLIRRHLGPGAQRVLNDPEDDNSLGRPLLSFLSQRAIVAELANNPAPFPRVGSTATLRCSWRSHSDYIADLLSFGLWSLHEPALYDSRIGPDTERLLEGPEFVEAAHRLCYYDLTTVVDGPTFRLELVATAAAEGDEVIQEALAANHQGAMEPWKQVYQEMFLARGLRLRPDVTLDDFAGMLAALASGYALRQIGNPALVGIDTSKERCIFGTAALALLLGCVERVAEGGTADVSIEDAIRELIYGQLPQEGQQTAPPAPPQEADPHFETGNASSGPLHEEPTASSEDETRAFFVQLDRLCNEQQPAEVKQAAVALRDRLLSPSDD
;
A
#
# COMPACT_ATOMS: atom_id res chain seq x y z
N MET A 1 -18.71 -30.65 29.81
CA MET A 1 -18.00 -29.57 30.50
C MET A 1 -18.16 -28.32 29.65
N GLU A 2 -19.17 -27.50 29.96
CA GLU A 2 -19.25 -26.13 29.40
C GLU A 2 -18.04 -25.37 29.94
N GLN A 3 -17.12 -24.96 29.07
CA GLN A 3 -16.12 -23.95 29.45
C GLN A 3 -16.88 -22.69 29.84
N GLU A 4 -16.71 -22.21 31.07
CA GLU A 4 -17.20 -20.89 31.48
C GLU A 4 -16.68 -19.86 30.48
N ARG A 5 -17.60 -19.27 29.70
CA ARG A 5 -17.25 -18.19 28.79
C ARG A 5 -16.74 -17.02 29.61
N THR A 6 -15.53 -16.59 29.30
CA THR A 6 -14.90 -15.45 29.95
C THR A 6 -15.54 -14.15 29.45
N LEU A 7 -15.46 -13.05 30.22
CA LEU A 7 -15.94 -11.73 29.77
C LEU A 7 -15.37 -11.31 28.42
N LYS A 8 -14.17 -11.79 28.10
CA LYS A 8 -13.50 -11.54 26.83
C LYS A 8 -14.24 -12.17 25.64
N ASP A 9 -14.81 -13.35 25.83
CA ASP A 9 -15.54 -14.09 24.79
C ASP A 9 -16.85 -13.38 24.39
N HIS A 10 -17.32 -12.45 25.23
CA HIS A 10 -18.48 -11.61 24.96
C HIS A 10 -18.15 -10.30 24.24
N LEU A 11 -16.86 -9.94 24.09
CA LEU A 11 -16.47 -8.74 23.35
C LEU A 11 -16.78 -8.91 21.85
N SER A 12 -16.96 -7.78 21.15
CA SER A 12 -17.10 -7.82 19.70
C SER A 12 -15.79 -8.23 19.03
N TYR A 13 -15.88 -8.86 17.86
CA TYR A 13 -14.71 -9.01 16.98
C TYR A 13 -14.11 -7.63 16.65
N PRO A 14 -12.78 -7.49 16.57
CA PRO A 14 -11.73 -8.49 16.79
C PRO A 14 -11.29 -8.64 18.27
N TYR A 15 -11.87 -7.89 19.20
CA TYR A 15 -11.44 -7.81 20.60
C TYR A 15 -11.63 -9.09 21.42
N ASN A 16 -12.49 -10.00 20.94
CA ASN A 16 -12.64 -11.34 21.51
C ASN A 16 -11.51 -12.31 21.11
N GLN A 17 -10.70 -12.00 20.10
CA GLN A 17 -9.60 -12.84 19.63
C GLN A 17 -8.39 -12.78 20.56
N ASP A 18 -7.44 -13.73 20.46
CA ASP A 18 -6.18 -13.69 21.21
C ASP A 18 -5.31 -12.51 20.75
N LEU A 19 -5.24 -11.47 21.58
CA LEU A 19 -4.52 -10.23 21.26
C LEU A 19 -3.02 -10.33 21.58
N SER A 20 -2.55 -11.44 22.17
CA SER A 20 -1.15 -11.55 22.62
C SER A 20 -0.12 -11.63 21.49
N GLY A 21 -0.54 -11.97 20.27
CA GLY A 21 0.32 -11.91 19.07
C GLY A 21 0.56 -10.49 18.56
N VAL A 22 -0.33 -9.56 18.91
CA VAL A 22 -0.37 -8.18 18.39
C VAL A 22 0.04 -7.17 19.46
N LEU A 23 -0.45 -7.34 20.69
CA LEU A 23 -0.12 -6.47 21.82
C LEU A 23 1.11 -7.00 22.56
N ARG A 24 2.29 -6.72 22.01
CA ARG A 24 3.56 -7.34 22.44
C ARG A 24 4.23 -6.61 23.60
N ARG A 25 3.87 -5.36 23.88
CA ARG A 25 4.58 -4.48 24.84
C ARG A 25 3.91 -4.33 26.20
N MET A 26 3.16 -5.35 26.59
CA MET A 26 2.52 -5.45 27.89
C MET A 26 3.51 -5.38 29.06
N ASN A 27 3.22 -4.56 30.07
CA ASN A 27 4.07 -4.30 31.23
C ASN A 27 4.08 -5.46 32.24
N ARG A 28 4.58 -6.64 31.83
CA ARG A 28 4.74 -7.82 32.70
C ARG A 28 6.06 -8.54 32.42
N ARG A 29 6.65 -9.09 33.48
CA ARG A 29 7.96 -9.76 33.44
C ARG A 29 7.92 -11.07 32.64
N THR A 30 6.90 -11.90 32.84
CA THR A 30 6.82 -13.24 32.23
C THR A 30 5.94 -13.25 30.96
N PRO A 31 6.25 -14.11 29.97
CA PRO A 31 5.42 -14.26 28.77
C PRO A 31 3.97 -14.62 29.09
N PHE A 32 3.74 -15.53 30.05
CA PHE A 32 2.40 -15.92 30.49
C PHE A 32 1.58 -14.74 31.02
N SER A 33 2.18 -13.90 31.89
CA SER A 33 1.48 -12.73 32.44
C SER A 33 1.26 -11.65 31.39
N ARG A 34 2.15 -11.49 30.40
CA ARG A 34 1.92 -10.60 29.25
C ARG A 34 0.74 -11.09 28.40
N LYS A 35 0.71 -12.38 28.08
CA LYS A 35 -0.41 -12.99 27.34
C LYS A 35 -1.73 -12.81 28.08
N ARG A 36 -1.76 -13.04 29.38
CA ARG A 36 -2.96 -12.81 30.20
C ARG A 36 -3.40 -11.34 30.18
N LEU A 37 -2.46 -10.40 30.30
CA LEU A 37 -2.76 -8.96 30.30
C LEU A 37 -3.22 -8.45 28.93
N ALA A 38 -2.63 -8.93 27.83
CA ALA A 38 -3.05 -8.60 26.47
C ALA A 38 -4.50 -9.00 26.22
N ASN A 39 -4.94 -10.09 26.86
CA ASN A 39 -6.28 -10.65 26.73
C ASN A 39 -7.23 -10.20 27.85
N ASP A 40 -6.83 -9.22 28.67
CA ASP A 40 -7.69 -8.68 29.72
C ASP A 40 -8.77 -7.75 29.11
N PRO A 41 -10.05 -7.84 29.52
CA PRO A 41 -11.11 -6.97 28.97
C PRO A 41 -10.86 -5.47 29.16
N VAL A 42 -10.13 -5.06 30.20
CA VAL A 42 -9.78 -3.64 30.42
C VAL A 42 -8.72 -3.21 29.41
N THR A 43 -7.75 -4.07 29.11
CA THR A 43 -6.78 -3.83 28.03
C THR A 43 -7.50 -3.64 26.69
N ALA A 44 -8.44 -4.53 26.36
CA ALA A 44 -9.24 -4.42 25.14
C ALA A 44 -10.07 -3.12 25.10
N ALA A 45 -10.60 -2.66 26.24
CA ALA A 45 -11.33 -1.41 26.34
C ALA A 45 -10.46 -0.18 26.04
N TYR A 46 -9.20 -0.18 26.46
CA TYR A 46 -8.24 0.88 26.11
C TYR A 46 -7.92 0.89 24.62
N VAL A 47 -7.67 -0.29 24.05
CA VAL A 47 -7.40 -0.43 22.61
C VAL A 47 -8.62 0.05 21.81
N LEU A 48 -9.83 -0.33 22.19
CA LEU A 48 -11.07 0.14 21.54
C LEU A 48 -11.20 1.66 21.59
N ALA A 49 -10.95 2.27 22.75
CA ALA A 49 -10.99 3.72 22.91
C ALA A 49 -9.96 4.41 22.00
N GLY A 50 -8.74 3.89 21.92
CA GLY A 50 -7.73 4.35 20.96
C GLY A 50 -8.18 4.25 19.50
N MET A 51 -8.76 3.13 19.12
CA MET A 51 -9.28 2.93 17.76
C MET A 51 -10.48 3.83 17.45
N GLN A 52 -11.36 4.12 18.42
CA GLN A 52 -12.45 5.09 18.23
C GLN A 52 -11.92 6.51 17.99
N LEU A 53 -10.88 6.92 18.72
CA LEU A 53 -10.20 8.19 18.50
C LEU A 53 -9.54 8.25 17.11
N ILE A 54 -8.86 7.18 16.69
CA ILE A 54 -8.30 7.06 15.33
C ILE A 54 -9.40 7.26 14.28
N ARG A 55 -10.53 6.55 14.42
CA ARG A 55 -11.66 6.67 13.49
C ARG A 55 -12.21 8.09 13.41
N ARG A 56 -12.39 8.76 14.55
CA ARG A 56 -12.93 10.12 14.64
C ARG A 56 -12.01 11.19 14.06
N HIS A 57 -10.70 11.00 14.14
CA HIS A 57 -9.73 12.03 13.76
C HIS A 57 -9.01 11.75 12.44
N LEU A 58 -8.96 10.50 11.98
CA LEU A 58 -8.37 10.14 10.70
C LEU A 58 -9.41 9.84 9.62
N GLY A 59 -10.67 9.47 9.91
CA GLY A 59 -11.65 9.11 8.88
C GLY A 59 -12.20 10.26 8.00
N PRO A 60 -12.97 9.94 6.95
CA PRO A 60 -13.79 10.95 6.25
C PRO A 60 -14.72 11.65 7.25
N GLY A 61 -14.80 12.98 7.20
CA GLY A 61 -15.52 13.77 8.21
C GLY A 61 -14.79 13.90 9.55
N ALA A 62 -13.46 13.70 9.56
CA ALA A 62 -12.64 13.88 10.74
C ALA A 62 -12.96 15.17 11.49
N GLN A 63 -13.18 15.08 12.80
CA GLN A 63 -13.46 16.24 13.62
C GLN A 63 -12.21 17.11 13.73
N ARG A 64 -12.32 18.34 13.21
CA ARG A 64 -11.29 19.37 13.32
C ARG A 64 -11.77 20.47 14.25
N VAL A 65 -10.91 20.89 15.16
CA VAL A 65 -11.17 22.02 16.06
C VAL A 65 -10.45 23.23 15.47
N LEU A 66 -11.18 24.32 15.26
CA LEU A 66 -10.58 25.61 14.93
C LEU A 66 -9.92 26.18 16.19
N ASN A 67 -8.67 26.64 16.08
CA ASN A 67 -7.98 27.32 17.18
C ASN A 67 -8.56 28.73 17.39
N ASP A 68 -9.07 29.33 16.32
CA ASP A 68 -9.79 30.59 16.29
C ASP A 68 -11.14 30.39 15.55
N PRO A 69 -12.29 30.51 16.24
CA PRO A 69 -13.60 30.34 15.61
C PRO A 69 -13.88 31.30 14.44
N GLU A 70 -13.17 32.43 14.35
CA GLU A 70 -13.37 33.44 13.31
C GLU A 70 -12.43 33.25 12.09
N ASP A 71 -11.47 32.34 12.17
CA ASP A 71 -10.56 32.01 11.07
C ASP A 71 -10.70 30.54 10.66
N ASP A 72 -11.32 30.30 9.51
CA ASP A 72 -11.50 28.97 8.93
C ASP A 72 -10.17 28.24 8.65
N ASN A 73 -9.04 28.96 8.57
CA ASN A 73 -7.71 28.38 8.37
C ASN A 73 -6.99 28.03 9.68
N SER A 74 -7.57 28.40 10.83
CA SER A 74 -7.00 28.17 12.16
C SER A 74 -7.13 26.71 12.64
N LEU A 75 -7.39 25.78 11.73
CA LEU A 75 -7.54 24.36 12.03
C LEU A 75 -6.38 23.83 12.87
N GLY A 76 -6.71 23.23 14.01
CA GLY A 76 -5.77 22.43 14.77
C GLY A 76 -5.23 21.29 13.91
N ARG A 77 -3.90 21.17 13.84
CA ARG A 77 -3.19 20.09 13.13
C ARG A 77 -2.47 19.15 14.11
N PRO A 78 -3.17 18.55 15.11
CA PRO A 78 -2.51 17.64 16.02
C PRO A 78 -2.17 16.33 15.32
N LEU A 79 -0.91 16.15 14.95
CA LEU A 79 -0.40 14.83 14.57
C LEU A 79 -0.41 13.95 15.83
N LEU A 80 -1.37 13.02 15.89
CA LEU A 80 -1.59 12.04 16.97
C LEU A 80 -1.82 12.59 18.39
N SER A 81 -1.87 13.91 18.63
CA SER A 81 -2.08 14.42 20.01
C SER A 81 -3.46 14.06 20.57
N PHE A 82 -4.43 13.75 19.70
CA PHE A 82 -5.72 13.17 20.06
C PHE A 82 -5.60 11.79 20.73
N LEU A 83 -4.46 11.11 20.64
CA LEU A 83 -4.15 9.86 21.33
C LEU A 83 -3.48 10.05 22.70
N SER A 84 -3.54 11.24 23.30
CA SER A 84 -3.01 11.41 24.66
C SER A 84 -3.66 10.45 25.67
N GLN A 85 -2.91 10.06 26.72
CA GLN A 85 -3.44 9.21 27.80
C GLN A 85 -4.76 9.74 28.39
N ARG A 86 -4.90 11.07 28.48
CA ARG A 86 -6.13 11.71 28.98
C ARG A 86 -7.29 11.54 28.02
N ALA A 87 -7.07 11.74 26.72
CA ALA A 87 -8.09 11.55 25.70
C ALA A 87 -8.55 10.08 25.64
N ILE A 88 -7.62 9.13 25.70
CA ILE A 88 -7.94 7.70 25.72
C ILE A 88 -8.81 7.33 26.92
N VAL A 89 -8.45 7.79 28.13
CA VAL A 89 -9.22 7.51 29.35
C VAL A 89 -10.61 8.16 29.29
N ALA A 90 -10.71 9.37 28.74
CA ALA A 90 -11.99 10.03 28.53
C ALA A 90 -12.86 9.27 27.51
N GLU A 91 -12.27 8.80 26.41
CA GLU A 91 -12.97 8.01 25.41
C GLU A 91 -13.42 6.65 25.95
N LEU A 92 -12.61 5.99 26.78
CA LEU A 92 -12.95 4.72 27.40
C LEU A 92 -14.28 4.78 28.18
N ALA A 93 -14.60 5.91 28.81
CA ALA A 93 -15.87 6.10 29.51
C ALA A 93 -17.09 5.99 28.58
N ASN A 94 -16.90 6.24 27.28
CA ASN A 94 -17.93 6.18 26.24
C ASN A 94 -18.01 4.83 25.54
N ASN A 95 -17.18 3.84 25.92
CA ASN A 95 -17.16 2.55 25.26
C ASN A 95 -18.55 1.87 25.24
N PRO A 96 -18.94 1.19 24.15
CA PRO A 96 -20.18 0.42 24.11
C PRO A 96 -20.13 -0.78 25.06
N ALA A 97 -21.29 -1.26 25.53
CA ALA A 97 -21.35 -2.57 26.17
C ALA A 97 -20.91 -3.66 25.16
N PRO A 98 -20.24 -4.74 25.59
CA PRO A 98 -19.91 -5.11 26.96
C PRO A 98 -18.54 -4.64 27.44
N PHE A 99 -17.90 -3.69 26.74
CA PHE A 99 -16.58 -3.21 27.13
C PHE A 99 -16.63 -2.47 28.47
N PRO A 100 -15.63 -2.66 29.35
CA PRO A 100 -15.45 -1.84 30.53
C PRO A 100 -15.41 -0.34 30.19
N ARG A 101 -16.10 0.45 31.01
CA ARG A 101 -16.16 1.93 30.93
C ARG A 101 -15.40 2.64 32.06
N VAL A 102 -14.76 1.87 32.94
CA VAL A 102 -14.02 2.41 34.09
C VAL A 102 -12.54 2.18 33.86
N GLY A 103 -11.78 3.27 33.83
CA GLY A 103 -10.34 3.27 33.64
C GLY A 103 -9.74 4.59 34.09
N SER A 104 -8.43 4.60 34.30
CA SER A 104 -7.65 5.77 34.69
C SER A 104 -6.32 5.81 33.94
N THR A 105 -5.59 6.93 34.00
CA THR A 105 -4.22 6.97 33.47
C THR A 105 -3.27 6.07 34.25
N ALA A 106 -3.57 5.79 35.52
CA ALA A 106 -2.78 4.87 36.34
C ALA A 106 -2.93 3.43 35.84
N THR A 107 -4.16 2.97 35.60
CA THR A 107 -4.42 1.62 35.08
C THR A 107 -3.91 1.42 33.66
N LEU A 108 -3.93 2.47 32.82
CA LEU A 108 -3.27 2.46 31.51
C LEU A 108 -1.75 2.25 31.66
N ARG A 109 -1.07 2.99 32.56
CA ARG A 109 0.36 2.82 32.87
C ARG A 109 0.71 1.50 33.59
N CYS A 110 -0.26 0.88 34.24
CA CYS A 110 -0.11 -0.49 34.75
C CYS A 110 -0.14 -1.52 33.62
N SER A 111 -0.72 -1.18 32.47
CA SER A 111 -0.88 -2.07 31.32
C SER A 111 0.30 -1.96 30.35
N TRP A 112 0.75 -0.74 30.06
CA TRP A 112 1.94 -0.44 29.24
C TRP A 112 2.98 0.34 30.04
N ARG A 113 4.27 0.05 29.82
CA ARG A 113 5.37 0.67 30.59
C ARG A 113 5.51 2.16 30.27
N SER A 114 5.33 2.53 28.99
CA SER A 114 5.32 3.90 28.51
C SER A 114 4.10 4.18 27.63
N HIS A 115 3.86 5.46 27.33
CA HIS A 115 2.83 5.81 26.35
C HIS A 115 3.22 5.38 24.93
N SER A 116 4.52 5.45 24.60
CA SER A 116 5.04 4.99 23.31
C SER A 116 4.73 3.51 23.09
N ASP A 117 4.92 2.66 24.12
CA ASP A 117 4.59 1.24 24.06
C ASP A 117 3.10 0.99 23.75
N TYR A 118 2.22 1.81 24.34
CA TYR A 118 0.79 1.76 24.04
C TYR A 118 0.50 2.17 22.60
N ILE A 119 1.12 3.25 22.10
CA ILE A 119 0.90 3.71 20.72
C ILE A 119 1.40 2.65 19.74
N ALA A 120 2.57 2.05 19.95
CA ALA A 120 3.10 1.02 19.08
C ALA A 120 2.21 -0.24 19.05
N ASP A 121 1.68 -0.67 20.20
CA ASP A 121 0.72 -1.78 20.26
C ASP A 121 -0.65 -1.40 19.64
N LEU A 122 -1.10 -0.14 19.78
CA LEU A 122 -2.33 0.35 19.15
C LEU A 122 -2.19 0.42 17.63
N LEU A 123 -1.05 0.88 17.11
CA LEU A 123 -0.74 0.85 15.68
C LEU A 123 -0.68 -0.59 15.17
N SER A 124 0.03 -1.46 15.88
CA SER A 124 0.08 -2.90 15.54
C SER A 124 -1.31 -3.53 15.50
N PHE A 125 -2.20 -3.11 16.40
CA PHE A 125 -3.59 -3.57 16.43
C PHE A 125 -4.45 -2.99 15.31
N GLY A 126 -4.33 -1.70 15.02
CA GLY A 126 -5.07 -1.06 13.93
C GLY A 126 -4.62 -1.54 12.55
N LEU A 127 -3.35 -1.93 12.42
CA LEU A 127 -2.78 -2.55 11.21
C LEU A 127 -2.88 -4.08 11.21
N TRP A 128 -3.52 -4.68 12.21
CA TRP A 128 -3.69 -6.12 12.19
C TRP A 128 -4.70 -6.46 11.10
N SER A 129 -4.30 -7.24 10.09
CA SER A 129 -5.13 -7.59 8.91
C SER A 129 -6.47 -8.25 9.24
N LEU A 130 -6.61 -8.80 10.45
CA LEU A 130 -7.86 -9.36 10.98
C LEU A 130 -8.72 -8.33 11.73
N HIS A 131 -8.33 -7.06 11.81
CA HIS A 131 -9.09 -6.06 12.55
C HIS A 131 -10.41 -5.71 11.84
N GLU A 132 -10.37 -5.57 10.52
CA GLU A 132 -11.56 -5.43 9.68
C GLU A 132 -11.53 -6.56 8.66
N PRO A 133 -12.48 -7.52 8.71
CA PRO A 133 -12.59 -8.52 7.67
C PRO A 133 -13.16 -7.85 6.41
N ALA A 134 -12.33 -7.04 5.75
CA ALA A 134 -12.68 -6.25 4.56
C ALA A 134 -13.02 -7.14 3.36
N LEU A 135 -12.50 -8.37 3.33
CA LEU A 135 -12.66 -9.30 2.21
C LEU A 135 -14.03 -9.99 2.15
N TYR A 136 -14.84 -9.90 3.20
CA TYR A 136 -16.17 -10.52 3.25
C TYR A 136 -17.26 -9.49 3.49
N ASP A 137 -17.09 -8.29 2.94
CA ASP A 137 -18.27 -7.49 2.65
C ASP A 137 -19.16 -8.30 1.69
N SER A 138 -20.45 -8.39 2.02
CA SER A 138 -21.52 -8.87 1.15
C SER A 138 -21.48 -8.32 -0.29
N ARG A 139 -20.81 -7.18 -0.50
CA ARG A 139 -20.64 -6.51 -1.79
C ARG A 139 -19.57 -7.14 -2.70
N ILE A 140 -18.52 -7.76 -2.16
CA ILE A 140 -17.39 -8.27 -2.95
C ILE A 140 -17.71 -9.66 -3.53
N GLY A 141 -18.33 -10.54 -2.74
CA GLY A 141 -18.57 -11.95 -3.12
C GLY A 141 -19.24 -12.14 -4.49
N PRO A 142 -20.37 -11.47 -4.79
CA PRO A 142 -21.06 -11.64 -6.08
C PRO A 142 -20.22 -11.21 -7.30
N ASP A 143 -19.40 -10.17 -7.16
CA ASP A 143 -18.57 -9.69 -8.25
C ASP A 143 -17.26 -10.50 -8.37
N THR A 144 -16.76 -11.10 -7.27
CA THR A 144 -15.72 -12.14 -7.34
C THR A 144 -16.19 -13.34 -8.15
N GLU A 145 -17.40 -13.86 -7.91
CA GLU A 145 -17.96 -14.96 -8.71
C GLU A 145 -18.07 -14.59 -10.20
N ARG A 146 -18.50 -13.36 -10.53
CA ARG A 146 -18.54 -12.87 -11.92
C ARG A 146 -17.16 -12.71 -12.54
N LEU A 147 -16.16 -12.33 -11.74
CA LEU A 147 -14.77 -12.25 -12.18
C LEU A 147 -14.24 -13.64 -12.56
N LEU A 148 -14.56 -14.66 -11.75
CA LEU A 148 -14.12 -16.04 -11.99
C LEU A 148 -14.83 -16.67 -13.19
N GLU A 149 -16.16 -16.70 -13.19
CA GLU A 149 -16.95 -17.53 -14.12
C GLU A 149 -17.95 -16.74 -14.99
N GLY A 150 -18.17 -15.46 -14.70
CA GLY A 150 -19.18 -14.64 -15.35
C GLY A 150 -18.82 -14.21 -16.79
N PRO A 151 -19.82 -13.93 -17.64
CA PRO A 151 -19.59 -13.41 -18.99
C PRO A 151 -19.08 -11.95 -19.00
N GLU A 152 -19.30 -11.20 -17.92
CA GLU A 152 -19.04 -9.75 -17.81
C GLU A 152 -17.74 -9.44 -17.04
N PHE A 153 -16.63 -10.07 -17.44
CA PHE A 153 -15.34 -9.95 -16.76
C PHE A 153 -14.90 -8.49 -16.53
N VAL A 154 -14.95 -7.68 -17.59
CA VAL A 154 -14.46 -6.28 -17.58
C VAL A 154 -15.26 -5.43 -16.59
N GLU A 155 -16.58 -5.58 -16.58
CA GLU A 155 -17.44 -4.83 -15.66
C GLU A 155 -17.25 -5.29 -14.20
N ALA A 156 -17.11 -6.60 -13.98
CA ALA A 156 -16.79 -7.16 -12.67
C ALA A 156 -15.45 -6.62 -12.13
N ALA A 157 -14.40 -6.58 -12.97
CA ALA A 157 -13.11 -6.02 -12.61
C ALA A 157 -13.19 -4.53 -12.22
N HIS A 158 -13.93 -3.72 -13.00
CA HIS A 158 -14.12 -2.31 -12.66
C HIS A 158 -14.85 -2.11 -11.34
N ARG A 159 -15.94 -2.84 -11.10
CA ARG A 159 -16.72 -2.74 -9.85
C ARG A 159 -15.90 -3.18 -8.65
N LEU A 160 -15.14 -4.27 -8.78
CA LEU A 160 -14.28 -4.76 -7.72
C LEU A 160 -13.19 -3.74 -7.36
N CYS A 161 -12.51 -3.16 -8.35
CA CYS A 161 -11.55 -2.09 -8.12
C CYS A 161 -12.20 -0.83 -7.53
N TYR A 162 -13.42 -0.48 -7.93
CA TYR A 162 -14.17 0.63 -7.34
C TYR A 162 -14.47 0.37 -5.86
N TYR A 163 -14.97 -0.81 -5.51
CA TYR A 163 -15.27 -1.17 -4.12
C TYR A 163 -14.01 -1.25 -3.26
N ASP A 164 -12.93 -1.82 -3.78
CA ASP A 164 -11.64 -1.87 -3.09
C ASP A 164 -11.13 -0.46 -2.80
N LEU A 165 -11.03 0.39 -3.82
CA LEU A 165 -10.54 1.77 -3.66
C LEU A 165 -11.41 2.60 -2.71
N THR A 166 -12.74 2.52 -2.84
CA THR A 166 -13.65 3.27 -1.96
C THR A 166 -13.60 2.76 -0.53
N THR A 167 -13.46 1.45 -0.32
CA THR A 167 -13.27 0.87 1.02
C THR A 167 -11.98 1.35 1.67
N VAL A 168 -10.88 1.37 0.93
CA VAL A 168 -9.59 1.89 1.40
C VAL A 168 -9.67 3.38 1.73
N VAL A 169 -10.32 4.18 0.87
CA VAL A 169 -10.44 5.65 1.02
C VAL A 169 -11.39 6.05 2.15
N ASP A 170 -12.49 5.33 2.34
CA ASP A 170 -13.46 5.60 3.40
C ASP A 170 -12.99 5.03 4.75
N GLY A 171 -12.06 4.07 4.69
CA GLY A 171 -11.44 3.41 5.82
C GLY A 171 -10.50 4.33 6.62
N PRO A 172 -10.49 4.21 7.96
CA PRO A 172 -9.52 4.86 8.82
C PRO A 172 -8.16 4.15 8.80
N THR A 173 -8.14 2.87 8.44
CA THR A 173 -6.95 1.98 8.45
C THR A 173 -5.88 2.47 7.49
N PHE A 174 -6.23 2.84 6.25
CA PHE A 174 -5.24 3.28 5.28
C PHE A 174 -4.55 4.58 5.72
N ARG A 175 -5.27 5.51 6.34
CA ARG A 175 -4.66 6.74 6.90
C ARG A 175 -3.80 6.44 8.12
N LEU A 176 -4.18 5.45 8.92
CA LEU A 176 -3.34 4.96 10.01
C LEU A 176 -2.05 4.34 9.46
N GLU A 177 -2.13 3.58 8.37
CA GLU A 177 -0.99 3.01 7.65
C GLU A 177 -0.05 4.09 7.11
N LEU A 178 -0.58 5.18 6.53
CA LEU A 178 0.25 6.32 6.12
C LEU A 178 1.00 6.96 7.30
N VAL A 179 0.32 7.16 8.44
CA VAL A 179 0.97 7.71 9.65
C VAL A 179 2.01 6.74 10.20
N ALA A 180 1.71 5.45 10.26
CA ALA A 180 2.64 4.43 10.71
C ALA A 180 3.85 4.33 9.78
N THR A 181 3.65 4.42 8.47
CA THR A 181 4.72 4.41 7.46
C THR A 181 5.67 5.59 7.66
N ALA A 182 5.12 6.79 7.88
CA ALA A 182 5.93 7.98 8.19
C ALA A 182 6.69 7.87 9.52
N ALA A 183 6.22 7.03 10.45
CA ALA A 183 6.85 6.80 11.76
C ALA A 183 7.75 5.55 11.80
N ALA A 184 7.82 4.77 10.72
CA ALA A 184 8.48 3.46 10.72
C ALA A 184 10.01 3.55 10.61
N GLU A 185 10.56 4.69 10.21
CA GLU A 185 12.01 4.85 10.06
C GLU A 185 12.72 4.67 11.42
N GLY A 186 13.55 3.64 11.52
CA GLY A 186 14.24 3.27 12.77
C GLY A 186 13.39 2.56 13.82
N ASP A 187 12.10 2.26 13.55
CA ASP A 187 11.24 1.46 14.42
C ASP A 187 10.92 0.11 13.74
N GLU A 188 11.80 -0.87 13.96
CA GLU A 188 11.67 -2.24 13.43
C GLU A 188 10.31 -2.88 13.71
N VAL A 189 9.65 -2.51 14.81
CA VAL A 189 8.39 -3.13 15.17
C VAL A 189 7.22 -2.55 14.40
N ILE A 190 7.22 -1.24 14.14
CA ILE A 190 6.25 -0.65 13.23
C ILE A 190 6.47 -1.20 11.81
N GLN A 191 7.74 -1.36 11.39
CA GLN A 191 8.07 -1.99 10.11
C GLN A 191 7.55 -3.44 10.02
N GLU A 192 7.76 -4.25 11.05
CA GLU A 192 7.22 -5.62 11.13
C GLU A 192 5.68 -5.62 11.07
N ALA A 193 5.02 -4.70 11.78
CA ALA A 193 3.57 -4.60 11.77
C ALA A 193 3.03 -4.20 10.38
N LEU A 194 3.67 -3.25 9.70
CA LEU A 194 3.35 -2.85 8.33
C LEU A 194 3.55 -4.01 7.34
N ALA A 195 4.69 -4.70 7.43
CA ALA A 195 4.98 -5.86 6.58
C ALA A 195 3.96 -6.99 6.79
N ALA A 196 3.62 -7.30 8.04
CA ALA A 196 2.63 -8.32 8.37
C ALA A 196 1.22 -7.92 7.91
N ASN A 197 0.85 -6.64 8.02
CA ASN A 197 -0.41 -6.11 7.49
C ASN A 197 -0.47 -6.30 5.97
N HIS A 198 0.57 -5.84 5.26
CA HIS A 198 0.63 -5.92 3.81
C HIS A 198 0.53 -7.37 3.32
N GLN A 199 1.33 -8.28 3.89
CA GLN A 199 1.26 -9.71 3.57
C GLN A 199 -0.11 -10.31 3.87
N GLY A 200 -0.66 -10.02 5.05
CA GLY A 200 -1.95 -10.54 5.49
C GLY A 200 -3.13 -10.04 4.66
N ALA A 201 -3.07 -8.79 4.18
CA ALA A 201 -4.08 -8.22 3.28
C ALA A 201 -3.96 -8.78 1.86
N MET A 202 -2.74 -9.11 1.40
CA MET A 202 -2.50 -9.57 0.04
C MET A 202 -2.86 -11.04 -0.20
N GLU A 203 -2.67 -11.90 0.80
CA GLU A 203 -2.78 -13.35 0.61
C GLU A 203 -4.16 -13.81 0.08
N PRO A 204 -5.30 -13.29 0.56
CA PRO A 204 -6.61 -13.65 0.01
C PRO A 204 -6.80 -13.17 -1.43
N TRP A 205 -6.23 -12.02 -1.79
CA TRP A 205 -6.28 -11.51 -3.17
C TRP A 205 -5.48 -12.37 -4.13
N LYS A 206 -4.31 -12.88 -3.72
CA LYS A 206 -3.51 -13.82 -4.53
C LYS A 206 -4.29 -15.08 -4.87
N GLN A 207 -5.07 -15.61 -3.93
CA GLN A 207 -5.95 -16.76 -4.17
C GLN A 207 -7.00 -16.43 -5.23
N VAL A 208 -7.67 -15.27 -5.12
CA VAL A 208 -8.64 -14.80 -6.12
C VAL A 208 -8.01 -14.68 -7.51
N TYR A 209 -6.81 -14.09 -7.61
CA TYR A 209 -6.11 -13.94 -8.89
C TYR A 209 -5.72 -15.30 -9.48
N GLN A 210 -5.22 -16.22 -8.66
CA GLN A 210 -4.86 -17.56 -9.10
C GLN A 210 -6.07 -18.33 -9.65
N GLU A 211 -7.19 -18.32 -8.91
CA GLU A 211 -8.45 -18.94 -9.36
C GLU A 211 -8.97 -18.30 -10.63
N MET A 212 -8.91 -16.97 -10.73
CA MET A 212 -9.31 -16.23 -11.92
C MET A 212 -8.48 -16.62 -13.14
N PHE A 213 -7.15 -16.73 -13.01
CA PHE A 213 -6.31 -17.13 -14.13
C PHE A 213 -6.65 -18.54 -14.61
N LEU A 214 -6.82 -19.49 -13.69
CA LEU A 214 -7.19 -20.87 -14.02
C LEU A 214 -8.57 -20.94 -14.71
N ALA A 215 -9.59 -20.29 -14.15
CA ALA A 215 -10.96 -20.31 -14.69
C ALA A 215 -11.04 -19.71 -16.10
N ARG A 216 -10.15 -18.77 -16.44
CA ARG A 216 -10.13 -18.06 -17.73
C ARG A 216 -9.15 -18.64 -18.74
N GLY A 217 -8.44 -19.72 -18.42
CA GLY A 217 -7.40 -20.29 -19.28
C GLY A 217 -6.24 -19.30 -19.51
N LEU A 218 -5.92 -18.52 -18.50
CA LEU A 218 -4.84 -17.54 -18.49
C LEU A 218 -3.67 -18.07 -17.64
N ARG A 219 -2.48 -17.58 -17.96
CA ARG A 219 -1.30 -17.71 -17.11
C ARG A 219 -0.55 -16.39 -17.06
N LEU A 220 0.20 -16.19 -15.98
CA LEU A 220 1.18 -15.09 -15.94
C LEU A 220 2.31 -15.36 -16.93
N ARG A 221 2.86 -14.29 -17.49
CA ARG A 221 4.08 -14.33 -18.29
C ARG A 221 5.27 -14.81 -17.44
N PRO A 222 6.30 -15.43 -18.05
CA PRO A 222 7.37 -16.12 -17.32
C PRO A 222 8.20 -15.21 -16.40
N ASP A 223 8.26 -13.92 -16.71
CA ASP A 223 8.98 -12.88 -15.96
C ASP A 223 8.13 -12.20 -14.87
N VAL A 224 6.90 -12.66 -14.64
CA VAL A 224 5.97 -12.09 -13.66
C VAL A 224 5.53 -13.14 -12.67
N THR A 225 5.86 -12.95 -11.40
CA THR A 225 5.32 -13.81 -10.34
C THR A 225 3.93 -13.34 -9.90
N LEU A 226 3.20 -14.22 -9.20
CA LEU A 226 1.92 -13.84 -8.59
C LEU A 226 2.10 -12.73 -7.53
N ASP A 227 3.24 -12.74 -6.83
CA ASP A 227 3.61 -11.71 -5.87
C ASP A 227 3.83 -10.35 -6.56
N ASP A 228 4.51 -10.33 -7.71
CA ASP A 228 4.72 -9.11 -8.49
C ASP A 228 3.39 -8.53 -8.98
N PHE A 229 2.52 -9.39 -9.55
CA PHE A 229 1.21 -8.97 -10.04
C PHE A 229 0.35 -8.38 -8.92
N ALA A 230 0.26 -9.07 -7.78
CA ALA A 230 -0.51 -8.61 -6.63
C ALA A 230 0.10 -7.32 -6.03
N GLY A 231 1.43 -7.25 -5.93
CA GLY A 231 2.15 -6.06 -5.48
C GLY A 231 1.92 -4.84 -6.36
N MET A 232 1.95 -5.01 -7.69
CA MET A 232 1.65 -3.93 -8.64
C MET A 232 0.21 -3.43 -8.50
N LEU A 233 -0.78 -4.32 -8.37
CA LEU A 233 -2.16 -3.92 -8.13
C LEU A 233 -2.33 -3.16 -6.81
N ALA A 234 -1.70 -3.63 -5.73
CA ALA A 234 -1.75 -2.94 -4.45
C ALA A 234 -1.05 -1.57 -4.47
N ALA A 235 0.07 -1.45 -5.19
CA ALA A 235 0.75 -0.17 -5.39
C ALA A 235 -0.16 0.82 -6.14
N LEU A 236 -0.88 0.35 -7.17
CA LEU A 236 -1.87 1.17 -7.87
C LEU A 236 -3.00 1.60 -6.93
N ALA A 237 -3.59 0.66 -6.19
CA ALA A 237 -4.67 0.91 -5.23
C ALA A 237 -4.25 1.96 -4.19
N SER A 238 -3.11 1.75 -3.52
CA SER A 238 -2.55 2.68 -2.54
C SER A 238 -2.20 4.04 -3.13
N GLY A 239 -1.64 4.08 -4.34
CA GLY A 239 -1.32 5.32 -5.04
C GLY A 239 -2.57 6.15 -5.37
N TYR A 240 -3.64 5.50 -5.85
CA TYR A 240 -4.91 6.16 -6.09
C TYR A 240 -5.61 6.57 -4.79
N ALA A 241 -5.57 5.73 -3.76
CA ALA A 241 -6.13 6.06 -2.45
C ALA A 241 -5.43 7.28 -1.83
N LEU A 242 -4.10 7.35 -1.86
CA LEU A 242 -3.33 8.48 -1.37
C LEU A 242 -3.73 9.78 -2.10
N ARG A 243 -3.81 9.74 -3.44
CA ARG A 243 -4.23 10.90 -4.24
C ARG A 243 -5.67 11.30 -3.94
N GLN A 244 -6.58 10.33 -3.84
CA GLN A 244 -7.99 10.59 -3.53
C GLN A 244 -8.17 11.23 -2.15
N ILE A 245 -7.39 10.80 -1.16
CA ILE A 245 -7.41 11.38 0.20
C ILE A 245 -6.83 12.78 0.22
N GLY A 246 -5.72 13.01 -0.49
CA GLY A 246 -5.05 14.30 -0.55
C GLY A 246 -5.84 15.35 -1.33
N ASN A 247 -6.41 14.97 -2.47
CA ASN A 247 -7.26 15.82 -3.29
C ASN A 247 -8.27 14.98 -4.10
N PRO A 248 -9.53 14.88 -3.65
CA PRO A 248 -10.57 14.11 -4.32
C PRO A 248 -10.85 14.53 -5.77
N ALA A 249 -10.49 15.76 -6.18
CA ALA A 249 -10.70 16.21 -7.55
C ALA A 249 -9.72 15.59 -8.56
N LEU A 250 -8.61 15.01 -8.10
CA LEU A 250 -7.57 14.45 -8.98
C LEU A 250 -7.82 13.00 -9.38
N VAL A 251 -8.65 12.26 -8.64
CA VAL A 251 -8.96 10.85 -8.95
C VAL A 251 -10.45 10.76 -9.30
N GLY A 252 -10.73 10.63 -10.59
CA GLY A 252 -12.10 10.47 -11.08
C GLY A 252 -12.71 9.15 -10.60
N ILE A 253 -13.62 9.24 -9.62
CA ILE A 253 -14.48 8.13 -9.18
C ILE A 253 -15.90 8.40 -9.70
N ASP A 254 -16.38 7.58 -10.63
CA ASP A 254 -17.75 7.64 -11.14
C ASP A 254 -18.63 6.70 -10.30
N THR A 255 -19.25 7.27 -9.27
CA THR A 255 -20.15 6.54 -8.37
C THR A 255 -21.43 6.06 -9.06
N SER A 256 -21.84 6.69 -10.16
CA SER A 256 -23.06 6.31 -10.89
C SER A 256 -22.89 5.04 -11.71
N LYS A 257 -21.65 4.78 -12.16
CA LYS A 257 -21.28 3.60 -12.94
C LYS A 257 -20.46 2.59 -12.14
N GLU A 258 -20.10 2.92 -10.90
CA GLU A 258 -19.19 2.13 -10.06
C GLU A 258 -17.86 1.87 -10.78
N ARG A 259 -17.29 2.91 -11.41
CA ARG A 259 -16.01 2.85 -12.13
C ARG A 259 -15.03 3.85 -11.57
N CYS A 260 -13.75 3.51 -11.62
CA CYS A 260 -12.66 4.40 -11.30
C CYS A 260 -11.44 4.09 -12.19
N ILE A 261 -10.49 5.03 -12.22
CA ILE A 261 -9.24 4.90 -12.97
C ILE A 261 -8.41 3.67 -12.54
N PHE A 262 -8.53 3.24 -11.26
CA PHE A 262 -7.87 2.03 -10.79
C PHE A 262 -8.35 0.78 -11.56
N GLY A 263 -9.64 0.65 -11.84
CA GLY A 263 -10.14 -0.46 -12.65
C GLY A 263 -9.58 -0.48 -14.07
N THR A 264 -9.43 0.69 -14.71
CA THR A 264 -8.78 0.79 -16.02
C THR A 264 -7.31 0.38 -15.95
N ALA A 265 -6.59 0.85 -14.92
CA ALA A 265 -5.19 0.51 -14.71
C ALA A 265 -5.00 -1.00 -14.42
N ALA A 266 -5.90 -1.61 -13.65
CA ALA A 266 -5.89 -3.04 -13.36
C ALA A 266 -6.10 -3.88 -14.62
N LEU A 267 -7.01 -3.49 -15.51
CA LEU A 267 -7.20 -4.16 -16.80
C LEU A 267 -6.01 -4.02 -17.74
N ALA A 268 -5.38 -2.83 -17.77
CA ALA A 268 -4.16 -2.63 -18.54
C ALA A 268 -2.99 -3.47 -18.01
N LEU A 269 -2.86 -3.56 -16.68
CA LEU A 269 -1.87 -4.42 -16.02
C LEU A 269 -2.13 -5.89 -16.32
N LEU A 270 -3.39 -6.33 -16.22
CA LEU A 270 -3.79 -7.70 -16.58
C LEU A 270 -3.38 -8.01 -18.02
N LEU A 271 -3.73 -7.14 -18.97
CA LEU A 271 -3.37 -7.30 -20.38
C LEU A 271 -1.86 -7.42 -20.61
N GLY A 272 -1.05 -6.68 -19.83
CA GLY A 272 0.41 -6.74 -19.90
C GLY A 272 0.99 -8.02 -19.29
N CYS A 273 0.52 -8.41 -18.10
CA CYS A 273 1.12 -9.46 -17.29
C CYS A 273 0.66 -10.87 -17.60
N VAL A 274 -0.46 -11.05 -18.32
CA VAL A 274 -1.03 -12.37 -18.60
C VAL A 274 -1.03 -12.70 -20.08
N GLU A 275 -1.05 -14.00 -20.36
CA GLU A 275 -1.26 -14.54 -21.68
C GLU A 275 -2.22 -15.74 -21.63
N ARG A 276 -2.77 -16.11 -22.78
CA ARG A 276 -3.60 -17.31 -22.87
C ARG A 276 -2.73 -18.55 -22.83
N VAL A 277 -3.20 -19.59 -22.15
CA VAL A 277 -2.62 -20.92 -22.24
C VAL A 277 -2.94 -21.46 -23.64
N ALA A 278 -1.96 -21.43 -24.55
CA ALA A 278 -2.17 -21.90 -25.92
C ALA A 278 -2.30 -23.44 -25.97
N GLU A 279 -3.30 -23.93 -26.71
CA GLU A 279 -3.37 -25.34 -27.12
C GLU A 279 -2.28 -25.60 -28.18
N GLY A 280 -1.06 -25.95 -27.73
CA GLY A 280 0.03 -26.31 -28.65
C GLY A 280 1.43 -25.82 -28.29
N GLY A 281 1.63 -25.17 -27.14
CA GLY A 281 2.97 -24.81 -26.66
C GLY A 281 3.63 -23.68 -27.45
N THR A 282 2.95 -22.55 -27.59
CA THR A 282 3.64 -21.31 -27.98
C THR A 282 4.72 -20.99 -26.94
N ALA A 283 5.88 -20.53 -27.42
CA ALA A 283 7.00 -20.11 -26.59
C ALA A 283 6.52 -19.13 -25.51
N ASP A 284 7.02 -19.29 -24.28
CA ASP A 284 6.70 -18.39 -23.17
C ASP A 284 7.26 -16.99 -23.51
N VAL A 285 6.39 -15.99 -23.71
CA VAL A 285 6.79 -14.63 -24.12
C VAL A 285 6.83 -13.71 -22.90
N SER A 286 8.02 -13.16 -22.58
CA SER A 286 8.19 -12.17 -21.52
C SER A 286 7.40 -10.87 -21.78
N ILE A 287 7.18 -10.03 -20.76
CA ILE A 287 6.57 -8.70 -20.96
C ILE A 287 7.38 -7.88 -21.94
N GLU A 288 8.71 -7.87 -21.79
CA GLU A 288 9.59 -7.08 -22.66
C GLU A 288 9.48 -7.51 -24.13
N ASP A 289 9.44 -8.81 -24.38
CA ASP A 289 9.33 -9.34 -25.74
C ASP A 289 7.95 -9.09 -26.34
N ALA A 290 6.88 -9.17 -25.54
CA ALA A 290 5.54 -8.79 -25.97
C ALA A 290 5.47 -7.30 -26.36
N ILE A 291 6.16 -6.43 -25.62
CA ILE A 291 6.27 -5.01 -25.96
C ILE A 291 7.11 -4.81 -27.22
N ARG A 292 8.24 -5.53 -27.37
CA ARG A 292 9.07 -5.47 -28.58
C ARG A 292 8.29 -5.93 -29.81
N GLU A 293 7.51 -7.01 -29.69
CA GLU A 293 6.65 -7.49 -30.75
C GLU A 293 5.58 -6.45 -31.10
N LEU A 294 4.92 -5.86 -30.10
CA LEU A 294 3.90 -4.84 -30.30
C LEU A 294 4.43 -3.58 -31.00
N ILE A 295 5.63 -3.11 -30.62
CA ILE A 295 6.22 -1.85 -31.13
C ILE A 295 6.93 -2.08 -32.47
N TYR A 296 7.71 -3.16 -32.59
CA TYR A 296 8.64 -3.37 -33.70
C TYR A 296 8.21 -4.49 -34.65
N GLY A 297 7.19 -5.29 -34.31
CA GLY A 297 6.77 -6.46 -35.09
C GLY A 297 7.83 -7.58 -35.12
N GLN A 298 8.73 -7.62 -34.14
CA GLN A 298 9.84 -8.56 -34.08
C GLN A 298 9.79 -9.35 -32.77
N LEU A 299 9.63 -10.68 -32.88
CA LEU A 299 9.98 -11.59 -31.80
C LEU A 299 11.50 -11.80 -31.81
N PRO A 300 12.17 -11.87 -30.64
CA PRO A 300 13.56 -12.29 -30.59
C PRO A 300 13.71 -13.63 -31.30
N GLN A 301 14.64 -13.74 -32.24
CA GLN A 301 14.93 -15.02 -32.86
C GLN A 301 15.48 -15.97 -31.78
N GLU A 302 14.74 -17.04 -31.48
CA GLU A 302 15.22 -18.17 -30.68
C GLU A 302 16.54 -18.68 -31.29
N GLY A 303 17.68 -18.27 -30.73
CA GLY A 303 18.98 -18.69 -31.25
C GLY A 303 20.19 -17.81 -30.93
N GLN A 304 20.03 -16.56 -30.48
CA GLN A 304 21.18 -15.79 -29.96
C GLN A 304 21.45 -16.13 -28.49
N GLN A 305 21.85 -17.38 -28.26
CA GLN A 305 22.73 -17.69 -27.14
C GLN A 305 23.99 -16.84 -27.34
N THR A 306 24.15 -15.82 -26.49
CA THR A 306 25.43 -15.14 -26.31
C THR A 306 26.49 -16.20 -26.06
N ALA A 307 27.37 -16.39 -27.05
CA ALA A 307 28.52 -17.26 -26.91
C ALA A 307 29.26 -16.87 -25.62
N PRO A 308 29.73 -17.84 -24.82
CA PRO A 308 30.47 -17.54 -23.61
C PRO A 308 31.64 -16.60 -23.96
N PRO A 309 31.92 -15.58 -23.14
CA PRO A 309 33.01 -14.67 -23.39
C PRO A 309 34.29 -15.48 -23.58
N ALA A 310 35.01 -15.20 -24.67
CA ALA A 310 36.28 -15.84 -24.94
C ALA A 310 37.18 -15.76 -23.70
N PRO A 311 37.90 -16.83 -23.35
CA PRO A 311 38.79 -16.80 -22.19
C PRO A 311 39.76 -15.62 -22.34
N PRO A 312 40.07 -14.90 -21.24
CA PRO A 312 40.95 -13.75 -21.27
C PRO A 312 42.28 -14.15 -21.90
N GLN A 313 42.69 -13.42 -22.94
CA GLN A 313 44.04 -13.55 -23.50
C GLN A 313 45.04 -13.21 -22.39
N GLU A 314 45.96 -14.14 -22.13
CA GLU A 314 47.12 -13.95 -21.26
C GLU A 314 47.87 -12.70 -21.70
N ALA A 315 47.82 -11.66 -20.86
CA ALA A 315 48.66 -10.49 -21.02
C ALA A 315 50.06 -10.80 -20.46
N ASP A 316 51.07 -10.61 -21.31
CA ASP A 316 52.49 -10.70 -20.98
C ASP A 316 52.86 -9.81 -19.77
N PRO A 317 53.79 -10.26 -18.91
CA PRO A 317 54.14 -9.56 -17.68
C PRO A 317 55.23 -8.52 -17.96
N HIS A 318 54.88 -7.23 -17.91
CA HIS A 318 55.86 -6.18 -17.66
C HIS A 318 55.62 -5.55 -16.28
N PHE A 319 56.50 -5.96 -15.36
CA PHE A 319 56.81 -5.32 -14.09
C PHE A 319 57.22 -3.86 -14.31
N GLU A 320 56.54 -2.92 -13.66
CA GLU A 320 57.18 -1.74 -13.07
C GLU A 320 56.51 -1.38 -11.73
N THR A 321 57.35 -1.22 -10.73
CA THR A 321 57.09 -0.90 -9.33
C THR A 321 56.76 0.58 -9.14
N GLY A 322 55.80 0.95 -8.29
CA GLY A 322 55.74 2.32 -7.79
C GLY A 322 54.50 2.75 -6.99
N ASN A 323 54.69 2.85 -5.67
CA ASN A 323 54.08 3.78 -4.72
C ASN A 323 52.57 3.72 -4.39
N ALA A 324 52.35 3.43 -3.10
CA ALA A 324 51.16 3.74 -2.33
C ALA A 324 50.91 5.26 -2.26
N SER A 325 49.68 5.68 -2.55
CA SER A 325 49.12 6.94 -2.05
C SER A 325 47.62 6.76 -1.82
N SER A 326 47.19 7.06 -0.61
CA SER A 326 45.81 7.07 -0.16
C SER A 326 45.02 8.16 -0.90
N GLY A 327 43.99 7.76 -1.65
CA GLY A 327 43.03 8.67 -2.29
C GLY A 327 41.70 8.74 -1.51
N PRO A 328 41.03 9.90 -1.46
CA PRO A 328 39.80 10.09 -0.69
C PRO A 328 38.57 9.50 -1.40
N LEU A 329 37.53 9.24 -0.61
CA LEU A 329 36.21 8.80 -1.03
C LEU A 329 35.65 9.72 -2.13
N HIS A 330 35.28 9.12 -3.26
CA HIS A 330 34.50 9.77 -4.31
C HIS A 330 33.07 10.01 -3.80
N GLU A 331 32.70 11.26 -3.61
CA GLU A 331 31.29 11.69 -3.60
C GLU A 331 30.77 11.60 -5.04
N GLU A 332 29.72 10.82 -5.25
CA GLU A 332 28.96 10.85 -6.51
C GLU A 332 28.26 12.22 -6.63
N PRO A 333 28.38 12.91 -7.77
CA PRO A 333 27.69 14.18 -7.98
C PRO A 333 26.20 13.90 -8.16
N THR A 334 25.39 14.29 -7.17
CA THR A 334 23.93 14.39 -7.33
C THR A 334 23.63 15.42 -8.42
N ALA A 335 22.99 14.99 -9.50
CA ALA A 335 22.53 15.89 -10.56
C ALA A 335 21.64 16.99 -9.96
N SER A 336 21.94 18.25 -10.26
CA SER A 336 21.12 19.38 -9.85
C SER A 336 19.75 19.29 -10.53
N SER A 337 18.68 19.69 -9.83
CA SER A 337 17.32 19.80 -10.39
C SER A 337 17.25 20.65 -11.67
N GLU A 338 18.20 21.58 -11.85
CA GLU A 338 18.37 22.38 -13.07
C GLU A 338 18.87 21.56 -14.27
N ASP A 339 19.72 20.56 -14.03
CA ASP A 339 20.25 19.69 -15.09
C ASP A 339 19.20 18.71 -15.61
N GLU A 340 18.33 18.19 -14.72
CA GLU A 340 17.21 17.34 -15.10
C GLU A 340 16.16 18.12 -15.91
N THR A 341 15.85 19.34 -15.47
CA THR A 341 14.94 20.23 -16.20
C THR A 341 15.47 20.54 -17.60
N ARG A 342 16.78 20.80 -17.71
CA ARG A 342 17.44 21.05 -19.00
C ARG A 342 17.45 19.82 -19.90
N ALA A 343 17.73 18.64 -19.36
CA ALA A 343 17.71 17.38 -20.09
C ALA A 343 16.32 17.06 -20.66
N PHE A 344 15.27 17.34 -19.88
CA PHE A 344 13.89 17.19 -20.29
C PHE A 344 13.54 18.09 -21.49
N PHE A 345 13.90 19.37 -21.46
CA PHE A 345 13.64 20.28 -22.58
C PHE A 345 14.41 19.90 -23.87
N VAL A 346 15.63 19.36 -23.73
CA VAL A 346 16.39 18.85 -24.89
C VAL A 346 15.70 17.65 -25.55
N GLN A 347 15.15 16.73 -24.75
CA GLN A 347 14.38 15.61 -25.29
C GLN A 347 13.07 16.06 -25.94
N LEU A 348 12.39 17.05 -25.35
CA LEU A 348 11.16 17.62 -25.89
C LEU A 348 11.39 18.32 -27.24
N ASP A 349 12.47 19.09 -27.36
CA ASP A 349 12.87 19.73 -28.62
C ASP A 349 13.27 18.69 -29.68
N ARG A 350 13.89 17.58 -29.28
CA ARG A 350 14.22 16.47 -30.18
C ARG A 350 12.96 15.81 -30.75
N LEU A 351 11.95 15.57 -29.92
CA LEU A 351 10.65 15.02 -30.34
C LEU A 351 9.89 15.96 -31.29
N CYS A 352 10.05 17.27 -31.15
CA CYS A 352 9.46 18.24 -32.08
C CYS A 352 10.15 18.24 -33.46
N ASN A 353 11.45 17.96 -33.52
CA ASN A 353 12.28 18.19 -34.70
C ASN A 353 12.59 16.92 -35.53
N GLU A 354 12.59 15.72 -34.94
CA GLU A 354 12.88 14.47 -35.66
C GLU A 354 11.69 13.96 -36.50
N GLN A 355 11.91 12.95 -37.38
CA GLN A 355 10.86 12.31 -38.18
C GLN A 355 9.93 11.45 -37.31
N GLN A 356 9.11 12.10 -36.48
CA GLN A 356 8.05 11.47 -35.70
C GLN A 356 6.71 11.52 -36.44
N PRO A 357 5.76 10.60 -36.15
CA PRO A 357 4.38 10.69 -36.62
C PRO A 357 3.77 12.06 -36.27
N ALA A 358 2.89 12.57 -37.15
CA ALA A 358 2.33 13.92 -37.02
C ALA A 358 1.63 14.16 -35.66
N GLU A 359 0.97 13.13 -35.13
CA GLU A 359 0.27 13.16 -33.85
C GLU A 359 1.24 13.33 -32.66
N VAL A 360 2.41 12.67 -32.70
CA VAL A 360 3.46 12.78 -31.67
C VAL A 360 4.07 14.18 -31.69
N LYS A 361 4.31 14.75 -32.88
CA LYS A 361 4.77 16.14 -33.02
C LYS A 361 3.75 17.12 -32.45
N GLN A 362 2.47 16.92 -32.75
CA GLN A 362 1.41 17.81 -32.28
C GLN A 362 1.28 17.78 -30.74
N ALA A 363 1.39 16.59 -30.14
CA ALA A 363 1.37 16.43 -28.68
C ALA A 363 2.62 17.05 -28.01
N ALA A 364 3.81 16.86 -28.58
CA ALA A 364 5.06 17.43 -28.06
C ALA A 364 5.06 18.96 -28.13
N VAL A 365 4.57 19.56 -29.22
CA VAL A 365 4.42 21.01 -29.37
C VAL A 365 3.43 21.57 -28.35
N ALA A 366 2.26 20.95 -28.20
CA ALA A 366 1.25 21.39 -27.23
C ALA A 366 1.75 21.33 -25.78
N LEU A 367 2.55 20.31 -25.43
CA LEU A 367 3.15 20.19 -24.10
C LEU A 367 4.24 21.26 -23.89
N ARG A 368 5.08 21.51 -24.89
CA ARG A 368 6.10 22.56 -24.86
C ARG A 368 5.49 23.94 -24.64
N ASP A 369 4.46 24.28 -25.42
CA ASP A 369 3.79 25.58 -25.32
C ASP A 369 3.14 25.78 -23.95
N ARG A 370 2.57 24.72 -23.37
CA ARG A 370 1.97 24.75 -22.03
C ARG A 370 3.00 24.95 -20.91
N LEU A 371 4.20 24.42 -21.07
CA LEU A 371 5.29 24.55 -20.09
C LEU A 371 6.04 25.88 -20.19
N LEU A 372 6.06 26.49 -21.38
CA LEU A 372 6.72 27.78 -21.63
C LEU A 372 5.77 28.98 -21.53
N SER A 373 4.46 28.75 -21.46
CA SER A 373 3.50 29.81 -21.18
C SER A 373 3.76 30.33 -19.76
N PRO A 374 4.00 31.64 -19.56
CA PRO A 374 4.09 32.20 -18.23
C PRO A 374 2.80 31.86 -17.48
N SER A 375 2.93 31.28 -16.31
CA SER A 375 1.82 31.16 -15.38
C SER A 375 1.32 32.57 -15.11
N ASP A 376 0.11 32.89 -15.59
CA ASP A 376 -0.60 34.12 -15.27
C ASP A 376 -0.95 34.08 -13.76
N ASP A 377 0.03 34.46 -12.94
CA ASP A 377 -0.12 34.84 -11.54
C ASP A 377 -0.18 36.37 -11.39
#